data_AF-A0A962R1P1-F1
#
_entry.id   AF-A0A962R1P1-F1
#
_cell.length_a   1.000
_cell.length_b   1.000
_cell.length_c   1.000
_cell.angle_alpha   90.00
_cell.angle_beta   90.00
_cell.angle_gamma   90.00
#
_symmetry.space_group_name_H-M   'P 1'
#
loop_
_entity.id
_entity.type
_entity.pdbx_description
1 polymer ?
#
loop_
_entity_poly.entity_id
_entity_poly.type
_entity_poly.pdbx_seq_one_letter_code
_entity_poly.pdbx_strand_id
1 'polypeptide(L)'
;NGHIARATLDAMALQNADILRAMERDMGRRMRPLRVDGGAAANDLLMQIQADVLGRKLIRPEVIETTVAGACYLAGMGVGLWRSTGELRKIWKVQREFSAQMKAPARRKRLASWDAALQRTLLTVS
;
A
#
# COMPACT_ATOMS: atom_id res chain seq x y z
N ASN A 1 5.87 16.37 20.03
CA ASN A 1 6.84 15.52 19.29
C ASN A 1 6.22 14.42 18.41
N GLY A 2 4.89 14.19 18.38
CA GLY A 2 4.26 13.20 17.48
C GLY A 2 3.89 13.69 16.07
N HIS A 3 3.89 15.01 15.85
CA HIS A 3 3.47 15.59 14.56
C HIS A 3 4.45 15.28 13.41
N ILE A 4 5.75 15.17 13.69
CA ILE A 4 6.76 14.83 12.66
C ILE A 4 6.59 13.38 12.23
N ALA A 5 6.49 12.44 13.17
CA ALA A 5 6.22 11.02 12.85
C ALA A 5 4.93 10.86 12.04
N ARG A 6 3.86 11.61 12.40
CA ARG A 6 2.63 11.63 11.63
C ARG A 6 2.83 12.19 10.22
N ALA A 7 3.54 13.30 10.08
CA ALA A 7 3.85 13.90 8.79
C ALA A 7 4.65 12.96 7.88
N THR A 8 5.60 12.19 8.44
CA THR A 8 6.35 11.17 7.70
C THR A 8 5.43 10.07 7.16
N LEU A 9 4.51 9.56 7.98
CA LEU A 9 3.52 8.55 7.53
C LEU A 9 2.57 9.13 6.48
N ASP A 10 2.16 10.38 6.65
CA ASP A 10 1.30 11.08 5.71
C ASP A 10 2.01 11.27 4.35
N ALA A 11 3.29 11.66 4.36
CA ALA A 11 4.11 11.81 3.16
C ALA A 11 4.31 10.47 2.45
N MET A 12 4.63 9.40 3.20
CA MET A 12 4.76 8.05 2.66
C MET A 12 3.47 7.59 1.96
N ALA A 13 2.31 7.81 2.59
CA ALA A 13 1.04 7.42 2.02
C ALA A 13 0.68 8.20 0.74
N LEU A 14 1.02 9.49 0.70
CA LEU A 14 0.79 10.35 -0.45
C LEU A 14 1.71 9.98 -1.63
N GLN A 15 2.99 9.74 -1.37
CA GLN A 15 3.95 9.30 -2.38
C GLN A 15 3.54 7.95 -3.00
N ASN A 16 3.15 6.99 -2.16
CA ASN A 16 2.61 5.70 -2.63
C ASN A 16 1.34 5.88 -3.49
N ALA A 17 0.49 6.85 -3.15
CA ALA A 17 -0.70 7.13 -3.93
C ALA A 17 -0.37 7.67 -5.34
N ASP A 18 0.69 8.46 -5.47
CA ASP A 18 1.14 8.98 -6.77
C ASP A 18 1.70 7.87 -7.65
N ILE A 19 2.53 6.99 -7.08
CA ILE A 19 3.06 5.80 -7.78
C ILE A 19 1.92 4.93 -8.28
N LEU A 20 0.96 4.60 -7.41
CA LEU A 20 -0.19 3.78 -7.79
C LEU A 20 -1.01 4.44 -8.90
N ARG A 21 -1.24 5.75 -8.84
CA ARG A 21 -1.96 6.48 -9.89
C ARG A 21 -1.22 6.46 -11.22
N ALA A 22 0.11 6.55 -11.21
CA ALA A 22 0.92 6.40 -12.40
C ALA A 22 0.74 5.00 -13.01
N MET A 23 0.89 3.95 -12.21
CA MET A 23 0.66 2.56 -12.64
C MET A 23 -0.75 2.34 -13.22
N GLU A 24 -1.79 2.90 -12.58
CA GLU A 24 -3.16 2.78 -13.07
C GLU A 24 -3.40 3.52 -14.39
N ARG A 25 -2.72 4.66 -14.62
CA ARG A 25 -2.76 5.36 -15.91
C ARG A 25 -2.11 4.52 -16.99
N ASP A 26 -0.94 3.96 -16.73
CA ASP A 26 -0.18 3.15 -17.70
C ASP A 26 -0.93 1.87 -18.07
N MET A 27 -1.63 1.26 -17.10
CA MET A 27 -2.46 0.08 -17.34
C MET A 27 -3.85 0.39 -17.93
N GLY A 28 -4.28 1.66 -17.97
CA GLY A 28 -5.63 2.06 -18.39
C GLY A 28 -6.76 1.53 -17.52
N ARG A 29 -6.47 1.02 -16.31
CA ARG A 29 -7.47 0.42 -15.40
C ARG A 29 -7.17 0.67 -13.94
N ARG A 30 -8.22 0.66 -13.12
CA ARG A 30 -8.10 0.73 -11.66
C ARG A 30 -7.72 -0.61 -11.05
N MET A 31 -6.79 -0.59 -10.10
CA MET A 31 -6.46 -1.72 -9.25
C MET A 31 -7.42 -1.80 -8.06
N ARG A 32 -8.18 -2.91 -7.94
CA ARG A 32 -9.08 -3.21 -6.82
C ARG A 32 -9.29 -4.73 -6.63
N PRO A 33 -9.30 -5.25 -5.39
CA PRO A 33 -8.81 -4.62 -4.15
C PRO A 33 -7.27 -4.49 -4.16
N LEU A 34 -6.71 -3.60 -3.31
CA LEU A 34 -5.26 -3.50 -3.16
C LEU A 34 -4.78 -4.43 -2.04
N ARG A 35 -3.84 -5.31 -2.36
CA ARG A 35 -3.09 -6.09 -1.36
C ARG A 35 -1.81 -5.33 -1.01
N VAL A 36 -1.43 -5.37 0.26
CA VAL A 36 -0.25 -4.68 0.80
C VAL A 36 0.65 -5.68 1.50
N ASP A 37 1.96 -5.44 1.47
CA ASP A 37 2.99 -6.25 2.10
C ASP A 37 4.19 -5.41 2.55
N GLY A 38 5.22 -6.09 3.10
CA GLY A 38 6.44 -5.50 3.62
C GLY A 38 6.28 -4.88 5.01
N GLY A 39 7.40 -4.70 5.72
CA GLY A 39 7.39 -4.26 7.13
C GLY A 39 6.58 -2.99 7.43
N ALA A 40 6.49 -2.04 6.49
CA ALA A 40 5.66 -0.84 6.65
C ALA A 40 4.16 -1.15 6.73
N ALA A 41 3.69 -2.22 6.07
CA ALA A 41 2.30 -2.64 6.14
C ALA A 41 1.90 -3.09 7.55
N ALA A 42 2.83 -3.44 8.43
CA ALA A 42 2.53 -3.75 9.84
C ALA A 42 1.98 -2.53 10.61
N ASN A 43 2.23 -1.30 10.15
CA ASN A 43 1.74 -0.09 10.79
C ASN A 43 0.27 0.20 10.44
N ASP A 44 -0.65 -0.08 11.36
CA ASP A 44 -2.09 0.12 11.18
C ASP A 44 -2.46 1.57 10.85
N LEU A 45 -1.77 2.54 11.45
CA LEU A 45 -2.03 3.95 11.20
C LEU A 45 -1.67 4.31 9.75
N LEU A 46 -0.51 3.86 9.26
CA LEU A 46 -0.12 4.03 7.87
C LEU A 46 -1.13 3.40 6.92
N MET A 47 -1.58 2.17 7.21
CA MET A 47 -2.57 1.47 6.38
C MET A 47 -3.90 2.21 6.33
N GLN A 48 -4.36 2.77 7.46
CA GLN A 48 -5.58 3.57 7.48
C GLN A 48 -5.42 4.88 6.69
N ILE A 49 -4.29 5.59 6.86
CA ILE A 49 -3.99 6.81 6.08
C ILE A 49 -3.95 6.49 4.58
N GLN A 50 -3.31 5.39 4.19
CA GLN A 50 -3.21 4.96 2.81
C GLN A 50 -4.59 4.64 2.22
N ALA A 51 -5.43 3.89 2.95
CA ALA A 51 -6.80 3.58 2.54
C ALA A 51 -7.62 4.87 2.35
N ASP A 52 -7.48 5.82 3.26
CA ASP A 52 -8.14 7.13 3.21
C ASP A 52 -7.69 7.98 2.03
N VAL A 53 -6.38 8.10 1.81
CA VAL A 53 -5.79 8.88 0.71
C VAL A 53 -6.17 8.29 -0.66
N LEU A 54 -6.21 6.96 -0.78
CA LEU A 54 -6.63 6.28 -2.00
C LEU A 54 -8.15 6.26 -2.18
N GLY A 55 -8.90 6.36 -1.08
CA GLY A 55 -10.35 6.15 -1.07
C GLY A 55 -10.73 4.72 -1.42
N ARG A 56 -9.98 3.73 -0.94
CA ARG A 56 -10.13 2.31 -1.32
C ARG A 56 -9.87 1.37 -0.15
N LYS A 57 -10.33 0.13 -0.32
CA LYS A 57 -10.04 -0.99 0.58
C LYS A 57 -8.61 -1.52 0.36
N LEU A 58 -7.85 -1.63 1.45
CA LEU A 58 -6.57 -2.34 1.50
C LEU A 58 -6.73 -3.66 2.25
N ILE A 59 -5.99 -4.66 1.83
CA ILE A 59 -6.01 -6.00 2.42
C ILE A 59 -4.58 -6.37 2.83
N ARG A 60 -4.37 -6.52 4.14
CA ARG A 60 -3.10 -6.98 4.72
C ARG A 60 -3.19 -8.48 5.04
N PRO A 61 -2.28 -9.32 4.52
CA PRO A 61 -2.23 -10.73 4.84
C PRO A 61 -1.62 -10.99 6.23
N GLU A 62 -1.78 -12.21 6.75
CA GLU A 62 -1.08 -12.66 7.98
C GLU A 62 0.43 -12.68 7.80
N VAL A 63 0.90 -13.13 6.63
CA VAL A 63 2.32 -13.14 6.28
C VAL A 63 2.66 -11.84 5.55
N ILE A 64 3.19 -10.87 6.30
CA ILE A 64 3.54 -9.53 5.79
C ILE A 64 4.82 -9.54 4.96
N GLU A 65 5.81 -10.36 5.35
CA GLU A 65 7.09 -10.49 4.64
C GLU A 65 6.95 -11.45 3.44
N THR A 66 6.25 -10.97 2.40
CA THR A 66 5.95 -11.75 1.19
C THR A 66 7.20 -12.08 0.38
N THR A 67 8.27 -11.29 0.49
CA THR A 67 9.57 -11.57 -0.16
C THR A 67 10.17 -12.87 0.36
N VAL A 68 10.31 -13.00 1.68
CA VAL A 68 10.85 -14.22 2.31
C VAL A 68 9.90 -15.40 2.08
N ALA A 69 8.60 -15.17 2.23
CA ALA A 69 7.60 -16.20 1.97
C ALA A 69 7.65 -16.73 0.52
N GLY A 70 7.83 -15.84 -0.46
CA GLY A 70 7.96 -16.19 -1.87
C GLY A 70 9.16 -17.09 -2.14
N ALA A 71 10.32 -16.78 -1.56
CA ALA A 71 11.51 -17.62 -1.67
C ALA A 71 11.27 -19.01 -1.03
N CYS A 72 10.66 -19.07 0.15
CA CYS A 72 10.29 -20.32 0.81
C CYS A 72 9.31 -21.15 -0.02
N TYR A 73 8.31 -20.52 -0.63
CA TYR A 73 7.33 -21.21 -1.49
C TYR A 73 7.98 -21.80 -2.73
N LEU A 74 8.88 -21.07 -3.39
CA LEU A 74 9.63 -21.56 -4.55
C LEU A 74 10.51 -22.76 -4.18
N ALA A 75 11.28 -22.65 -3.09
CA ALA A 75 12.12 -23.74 -2.60
C ALA A 75 11.30 -24.98 -2.20
N GLY A 76 10.20 -24.78 -1.47
CA GLY A 76 9.32 -25.86 -1.04
C GLY A 76 8.62 -26.59 -2.19
N MET A 77 8.24 -25.88 -3.26
CA MET A 77 7.76 -26.54 -4.48
C MET A 77 8.87 -27.35 -5.16
N GLY A 78 10.11 -26.83 -5.21
CA GLY A 78 11.25 -27.53 -5.80
C GLY A 78 11.61 -28.85 -5.12
N VAL A 79 11.40 -28.95 -3.80
CA VAL A 79 11.63 -30.19 -3.01
C VAL A 79 10.37 -31.03 -2.78
N GLY A 80 9.24 -30.66 -3.41
CA GLY A 80 7.99 -31.42 -3.33
C GLY A 80 7.21 -31.28 -2.01
N LEU A 81 7.56 -30.31 -1.16
CA LEU A 81 6.81 -29.98 0.05
C LEU A 81 5.39 -29.48 -0.28
N TRP A 82 5.26 -28.71 -1.37
CA TRP A 82 3.97 -28.32 -1.95
C TRP A 82 3.86 -28.83 -3.37
N ARG A 83 2.71 -29.42 -3.69
CA ARG A 83 2.47 -30.08 -4.99
C ARG A 83 1.95 -29.12 -6.05
N SER A 84 1.42 -27.96 -5.66
CA SER A 84 0.94 -26.95 -6.60
C SER A 84 0.77 -25.57 -5.98
N THR A 85 0.67 -24.55 -6.83
CA THR A 85 0.21 -23.20 -6.44
C THR A 85 -1.18 -23.18 -5.81
N GLY A 86 -2.00 -24.22 -6.01
CA GLY A 86 -3.29 -24.39 -5.36
C GLY A 86 -3.17 -24.64 -3.86
N GLU A 87 -2.14 -25.35 -3.41
CA GLU A 87 -1.85 -25.55 -1.99
C GLU A 87 -1.36 -24.24 -1.35
N LEU A 88 -0.51 -23.49 -2.05
CA LEU A 88 -0.05 -22.17 -1.60
C LEU A 88 -1.20 -21.17 -1.41
N ARG A 89 -2.23 -21.24 -2.27
CA ARG A 89 -3.44 -20.41 -2.11
C ARG A 89 -4.18 -20.67 -0.80
N LYS A 90 -4.11 -21.87 -0.24
CA LYS A 90 -4.73 -22.20 1.05
C LYS A 90 -3.95 -21.64 2.25
N ILE A 91 -2.68 -21.29 2.04
CA ILE A 91 -1.80 -20.69 3.06
C ILE A 91 -2.09 -19.20 3.19
N TRP A 92 -2.43 -18.53 2.09
CA TRP A 92 -2.72 -17.09 2.11
C TRP A 92 -4.00 -16.81 2.89
N LYS A 93 -3.87 -16.00 3.95
CA LYS A 93 -4.97 -15.60 4.82
C LYS A 93 -4.96 -14.09 5.02
N VAL A 94 -6.16 -13.51 5.04
CA VAL A 94 -6.35 -12.09 5.38
C VAL A 94 -6.19 -11.93 6.88
N GLN A 95 -5.31 -11.03 7.30
CA GLN A 95 -5.19 -10.63 8.70
C GLN A 95 -6.10 -9.45 9.01
N ARG A 96 -6.09 -8.42 8.15
CA ARG A 96 -6.89 -7.22 8.35
C ARG A 96 -7.22 -6.52 7.05
N GLU A 97 -8.37 -5.88 7.05
CA GLU A 97 -8.81 -5.02 5.96
C GLU A 97 -9.00 -3.59 6.46
N PHE A 98 -8.57 -2.62 5.65
CA PHE A 98 -8.68 -1.20 5.95
C PHE A 98 -9.57 -0.55 4.90
N SER A 99 -10.70 -0.02 5.32
CA SER A 99 -11.61 0.71 4.45
C SER A 99 -11.42 2.21 4.63
N ALA A 100 -11.57 2.97 3.55
CA ALA A 100 -11.50 4.42 3.60
C ALA A 100 -12.61 4.99 4.50
N GLN A 101 -12.21 5.72 5.52
CA GLN A 101 -13.07 6.47 6.45
C GLN A 101 -13.13 7.95 6.04
N MET A 102 -12.13 8.43 5.31
CA MET A 102 -12.08 9.81 4.82
C MET A 102 -13.09 10.08 3.69
N LYS A 103 -13.98 11.04 3.92
CA LYS A 103 -14.95 11.52 2.93
C LYS A 103 -14.26 12.10 1.70
N ALA A 104 -14.89 11.97 0.54
CA ALA A 104 -14.33 12.41 -0.73
C ALA A 104 -13.90 13.90 -0.79
N PRO A 105 -14.65 14.87 -0.23
CA PRO A 105 -14.21 16.27 -0.22
C PRO A 105 -12.93 16.50 0.58
N ALA A 106 -12.82 15.88 1.76
CA ALA A 106 -11.63 15.97 2.60
C ALA A 106 -10.41 15.34 1.91
N ARG A 107 -10.59 14.18 1.27
CA ARG A 107 -9.55 13.53 0.48
C ARG A 107 -9.05 14.42 -0.67
N ARG A 108 -9.97 15.03 -1.44
CA ARG A 108 -9.59 15.94 -2.54
C ARG A 108 -8.78 17.14 -2.04
N LYS A 109 -9.22 17.77 -0.95
CA LYS A 109 -8.49 18.90 -0.33
C LYS A 109 -7.08 18.47 0.07
N ARG A 110 -6.95 17.29 0.68
CA ARG A 110 -5.66 16.76 1.13
C ARG A 110 -4.69 16.51 -0.03
N LEU A 111 -5.18 15.93 -1.11
CA LEU A 111 -4.39 15.68 -2.33
C LEU A 111 -3.96 16.99 -2.99
N ALA A 112 -4.87 17.95 -3.12
CA ALA A 112 -4.53 19.27 -3.68
C ALA A 112 -3.45 19.98 -2.84
N SER A 113 -3.52 19.87 -1.51
CA SER A 113 -2.49 20.42 -0.63
C SER A 113 -1.13 19.73 -0.80
N TRP A 114 -1.13 18.43 -1.06
CA TRP A 114 0.09 17.67 -1.35
C TRP A 114 0.71 18.07 -2.68
N ASP A 115 -0.10 18.16 -3.73
CA ASP A 115 0.35 18.61 -5.06
C ASP A 115 0.97 20.01 -4.97
N ALA A 116 0.33 20.93 -4.24
CA ALA A 116 0.86 22.26 -3.99
C ALA A 116 2.16 22.25 -3.16
N ALA A 117 2.38 21.27 -2.28
CA ALA A 117 3.63 21.12 -1.54
C ALA A 117 4.75 20.61 -2.46
N LEU A 118 4.47 19.61 -3.29
CA LEU A 118 5.41 19.06 -4.27
C LEU A 118 5.90 20.14 -5.25
N GLN A 119 4.99 20.97 -5.76
CA GLN A 119 5.36 22.07 -6.68
C GLN A 119 6.35 23.05 -6.03
N ARG A 120 6.21 23.34 -4.74
CA ARG A 120 7.15 24.22 -4.02
C ARG A 120 8.52 23.58 -3.82
N THR A 121 8.60 22.26 -3.71
CA THR A 121 9.88 21.54 -3.52
C THR A 121 10.61 21.25 -4.82
N LEU A 122 9.91 21.20 -5.96
CA LEU A 122 10.49 20.95 -7.28
C LEU A 122 11.10 22.21 -7.93
N LEU A 123 10.78 23.41 -7.42
CA LEU A 123 11.27 24.69 -7.94
C LEU A 123 12.70 25.06 -7.51
N THR A 124 13.42 24.18 -6.81
CA THR A 124 14.76 24.47 -6.26
C THR A 124 15.92 23.97 -7.12
N VAL A 125 15.69 23.66 -8.40
CA VAL A 125 16.77 23.37 -9.36
C VAL A 125 16.63 24.34 -10.52
N SER A 126 17.23 25.52 -10.36
CA SER A 126 17.47 26.51 -11.42
C SER A 126 18.93 26.43 -11.85
#